data_AF-A0AAE1JIC3-F1
#
_entry.id   AF-A0AAE1JIC3-F1
#
_cell.length_a   1.000
_cell.length_b   1.000
_cell.length_c   1.000
_cell.angle_alpha   90.00
_cell.angle_beta   90.00
_cell.angle_gamma   90.00
#
_symmetry.space_group_name_H-M   'P 1'
#
loop_
_entity.id
_entity.type
_entity.pdbx_description
1 polymer ?
#
loop_
_entity_poly.entity_id
_entity_poly.type
_entity_poly.pdbx_seq_one_letter_code
_entity_poly.pdbx_strand_id
1 'polypeptide(L)'
;MVLSSRTFCAHVIIINFLLLLSCNMVYGTPTDIFCLESIKKSLEDPYGYLNSSWDFNNNTEGFICRFTGVECWHPDENKVLNLKLSNMGLKGQFPRAIQNCSSLTGLDLSINKLSGTIPTDINHILEYVTTLDLSSNDFSGTIPVGLANCSYLNSLKLDQNQLTGQIPGQFSTLSRLKVFTVTNNLLTGQIPNLRNISADSYANNPGLCGSPLPACQAPPSKSNSAVIAEAAVSEFIVCHVN
;
A
#
# COMPACT_ATOMS: atom_id res chain seq x y z
N MET A 1 28.62 -63.06 54.53
CA MET A 1 27.34 -63.68 54.11
C MET A 1 26.71 -62.77 53.07
N VAL A 2 26.31 -63.39 51.96
CA VAL A 2 25.77 -62.88 50.68
C VAL A 2 24.43 -62.13 50.94
N LEU A 3 23.98 -61.06 50.26
CA LEU A 3 23.46 -60.83 48.90
C LEU A 3 23.14 -59.31 48.83
N SER A 4 23.22 -58.57 47.72
CA SER A 4 22.33 -58.60 46.54
C SER A 4 22.77 -57.47 45.59
N SER A 5 23.26 -57.76 44.38
CA SER A 5 22.57 -57.57 43.07
C SER A 5 22.09 -56.13 42.79
N ARG A 6 22.34 -55.48 41.64
CA ARG A 6 22.86 -55.89 40.32
C ARG A 6 23.11 -54.62 39.44
N THR A 7 24.20 -54.64 38.65
CA THR A 7 24.38 -54.11 37.26
C THR A 7 23.93 -52.68 36.92
N PHE A 8 24.81 -51.68 36.71
CA PHE A 8 25.73 -51.47 35.57
C PHE A 8 25.10 -51.63 34.18
N CYS A 9 24.81 -50.52 33.49
CA CYS A 9 25.41 -50.21 32.19
C CYS A 9 25.08 -48.77 31.77
N ALA A 10 26.10 -47.92 31.72
CA ALA A 10 26.10 -46.73 30.88
C ALA A 10 25.95 -47.15 29.42
N HIS A 11 25.20 -46.40 28.61
CA HIS A 11 25.50 -45.99 27.23
C HIS A 11 24.29 -45.17 26.71
N VAL A 12 24.57 -43.90 26.40
CA VAL A 12 23.96 -43.07 25.34
C VAL A 12 22.48 -43.31 25.02
N ILE A 13 21.60 -42.44 25.54
CA ILE A 13 20.32 -42.12 24.91
C ILE A 13 20.15 -40.60 24.94
N ILE A 14 20.71 -39.94 23.94
CA ILE A 14 20.20 -38.64 23.46
C ILE A 14 19.10 -39.00 22.45
N ILE A 15 18.02 -38.22 22.45
CA ILE A 15 16.81 -38.33 21.59
C ILE A 15 15.66 -39.13 22.21
N ASN A 16 14.80 -38.42 22.94
CA ASN A 16 13.34 -38.54 22.80
C ASN A 16 12.62 -37.36 23.49
N PHE A 17 12.68 -36.19 22.86
CA PHE A 17 11.75 -35.09 23.14
C PHE A 17 10.66 -35.13 22.06
N LEU A 18 9.74 -36.09 22.19
CA LEU A 18 8.53 -36.16 21.39
C LEU A 18 7.56 -35.07 21.88
N LEU A 19 7.52 -33.97 21.12
CA LEU A 19 6.31 -33.39 20.52
C LEU A 19 5.03 -33.37 21.38
N LEU A 20 4.96 -32.57 22.44
CA LEU A 20 3.76 -31.94 23.01
C LEU A 20 4.26 -30.73 23.84
N LEU A 21 3.96 -29.45 23.60
CA LEU A 21 2.86 -28.79 22.92
C LEU A 21 3.37 -27.74 21.93
N SER A 22 2.99 -27.91 20.66
CA SER A 22 2.69 -26.79 19.79
C SER A 22 1.42 -26.10 20.30
N CYS A 23 1.62 -25.11 21.16
CA CYS A 23 0.86 -23.88 21.08
C CYS A 23 1.79 -22.81 21.63
N ASN A 24 2.63 -22.24 20.77
CA ASN A 24 2.94 -20.83 20.95
C ASN A 24 1.58 -20.14 20.84
N MET A 25 0.89 -20.03 21.97
CA MET A 25 -0.14 -19.03 22.15
C MET A 25 0.58 -17.73 21.82
N VAL A 26 0.40 -17.27 20.59
CA VAL A 26 0.69 -15.89 20.22
C VAL A 26 -0.38 -15.12 20.97
N TYR A 27 -0.19 -14.97 22.28
CA TYR A 27 -0.89 -13.97 23.05
C TYR A 27 -0.71 -12.70 22.25
N GLY A 28 -1.81 -12.12 21.75
CA GLY A 28 -1.79 -10.83 21.08
C GLY A 28 -0.97 -9.92 21.98
N THR A 29 0.21 -9.54 21.53
CA THR A 29 1.07 -8.65 22.31
C THR A 29 0.28 -7.36 22.56
N PRO A 30 0.62 -6.54 23.57
CA PRO A 30 0.00 -5.22 23.82
C PRO A 30 -0.03 -4.25 22.61
N THR A 31 0.51 -4.67 21.47
CA THR A 31 0.69 -3.96 20.22
C THR A 31 -0.61 -3.57 19.54
N ASP A 32 -1.62 -4.44 19.49
CA ASP A 32 -2.86 -4.16 18.75
C ASP A 32 -3.77 -3.21 19.55
N ILE A 33 -3.83 -3.35 20.88
CA ILE A 33 -4.50 -2.38 21.75
C ILE A 33 -3.81 -1.01 21.60
N PHE A 34 -2.48 -0.96 21.69
CA PHE A 34 -1.71 0.27 21.51
C PHE A 34 -1.88 0.87 20.11
N CYS A 35 -1.99 0.03 19.08
CA CYS A 35 -2.29 0.42 17.71
C CYS A 35 -3.61 1.22 17.67
N LEU A 36 -4.70 0.65 18.20
CA LEU A 36 -6.01 1.28 18.21
C LEU A 36 -6.04 2.55 19.07
N GLU A 37 -5.43 2.55 20.26
CA GLU A 37 -5.31 3.75 21.08
C GLU A 37 -4.60 4.88 20.34
N SER A 38 -3.52 4.55 19.63
CA SER A 38 -2.72 5.52 18.89
C SER A 38 -3.44 6.04 17.66
N ILE A 39 -4.18 5.17 16.95
CA ILE A 39 -5.07 5.57 15.85
C ILE A 39 -6.11 6.56 16.36
N LYS A 40 -6.81 6.23 17.45
CA LYS A 40 -7.83 7.09 18.08
C LYS A 40 -7.27 8.46 18.48
N LYS A 41 -6.04 8.50 19.00
CA LYS A 41 -5.35 9.76 19.36
C LYS A 41 -4.91 10.58 18.14
N SER A 42 -4.61 9.91 17.02
CA SER A 42 -4.07 10.57 15.82
C SER A 42 -5.13 11.15 14.88
N LEU A 43 -6.36 10.64 14.95
CA LEU A 43 -7.46 11.05 14.08
C LEU A 43 -8.38 12.02 14.81
N GLU A 44 -8.90 13.00 14.06
CA GLU A 44 -10.04 13.77 14.53
C GLU A 44 -11.32 13.00 14.21
N ASP A 45 -12.20 12.86 15.20
CA ASP A 45 -13.48 12.14 15.10
C ASP A 45 -14.66 13.08 15.42
N PRO A 46 -15.08 13.93 14.47
CA PRO A 46 -16.08 14.96 14.71
C PRO A 46 -17.47 14.42 15.08
N TYR A 47 -17.77 13.19 14.66
CA TYR A 47 -19.07 12.55 14.86
C TYR A 47 -19.05 11.50 15.99
N GLY A 48 -17.90 11.27 16.62
CA GLY A 48 -17.77 10.43 17.80
C GLY A 48 -17.86 8.93 17.54
N TYR A 49 -17.63 8.45 16.30
CA TYR A 49 -17.72 7.02 15.98
C TYR A 49 -16.66 6.20 16.73
N LEU A 50 -15.42 6.69 16.80
CA LEU A 50 -14.33 6.06 17.55
C LEU A 50 -14.45 6.38 19.04
N ASN A 51 -14.78 7.63 19.37
CA ASN A 51 -14.85 8.09 20.76
C ASN A 51 -15.92 7.37 21.58
N SER A 52 -17.08 7.09 20.97
CA SER A 52 -18.18 6.39 21.64
C SER A 52 -18.00 4.87 21.73
N SER A 53 -17.22 4.26 20.84
CA SER A 53 -17.10 2.81 20.73
C SER A 53 -15.79 2.24 21.28
N TRP A 54 -14.67 2.90 21.02
CA TRP A 54 -13.34 2.39 21.36
C TRP A 54 -13.02 2.74 22.83
N ASP A 55 -13.57 1.95 23.75
CA ASP A 55 -13.34 2.06 25.19
C ASP A 55 -12.27 1.07 25.66
N PHE A 56 -11.16 1.61 26.15
CA PHE A 56 -9.97 0.86 26.58
C PHE A 56 -9.95 0.56 28.08
N ASN A 57 -11.05 0.81 28.80
CA ASN A 57 -11.15 0.49 30.24
C ASN A 57 -11.45 -0.99 30.53
N ASN A 58 -11.70 -1.80 29.50
CA ASN A 58 -12.01 -3.22 29.62
C ASN A 58 -10.76 -4.08 29.38
N ASN A 59 -10.56 -5.11 30.21
CA ASN A 59 -9.43 -6.04 30.13
C ASN A 59 -9.84 -7.48 29.76
N THR A 60 -11.10 -7.69 29.34
CA THR A 60 -11.58 -9.00 28.90
C THR A 60 -10.93 -9.37 27.57
N GLU A 61 -10.55 -10.62 27.36
CA GLU A 61 -9.98 -11.05 26.07
C GLU A 61 -10.92 -10.75 24.90
N GLY A 62 -10.35 -10.31 23.77
CA GLY A 62 -11.12 -9.97 22.56
C GLY A 62 -12.00 -8.73 22.68
N PHE A 63 -11.92 -7.94 23.76
CA PHE A 63 -12.81 -6.77 23.93
C PHE A 63 -12.70 -5.75 22.78
N ILE A 64 -11.51 -5.57 22.20
CA ILE A 64 -11.29 -4.65 21.07
C ILE A 64 -12.01 -5.11 19.80
N CYS A 65 -12.36 -6.40 19.70
CA CYS A 65 -13.06 -6.98 18.56
C CYS A 65 -14.54 -6.58 18.52
N ARG A 66 -15.03 -5.91 19.58
CA ARG A 66 -16.39 -5.33 19.65
C ARG A 66 -16.41 -3.87 19.24
N PHE A 67 -15.26 -3.27 18.98
CA PHE A 67 -15.17 -1.89 18.57
C PHE A 67 -15.72 -1.70 17.15
N THR A 68 -16.40 -0.59 16.93
CA THR A 68 -16.90 -0.19 15.62
C THR A 68 -15.75 -0.19 14.63
N GLY A 69 -15.92 -0.94 13.55
CA GLY A 69 -14.95 -1.04 12.46
C GLY A 69 -13.74 -1.93 12.75
N VAL A 70 -13.68 -2.65 13.87
CA VAL A 70 -12.60 -3.62 14.14
C VAL A 70 -13.09 -5.03 13.87
N GLU A 71 -12.38 -5.77 13.02
CA GLU A 71 -12.57 -7.20 12.86
C GLU A 71 -11.30 -7.93 13.29
N CYS A 72 -11.43 -8.95 14.14
CA CYS A 72 -10.32 -9.74 14.64
C CYS A 72 -10.21 -11.09 13.93
N TRP A 73 -9.03 -11.71 14.04
CA TRP A 73 -8.79 -13.09 13.57
C TRP A 73 -9.66 -14.11 14.32
N HIS A 74 -9.85 -13.91 15.62
CA HIS A 74 -10.73 -14.70 16.48
C HIS A 74 -11.46 -13.74 17.44
N PRO A 75 -12.75 -13.93 17.75
CA PRO A 75 -13.52 -13.01 18.60
C PRO A 75 -12.97 -12.89 20.03
N ASP A 76 -12.24 -13.91 20.49
CA ASP A 76 -11.67 -13.98 21.84
C ASP A 76 -10.16 -13.66 21.86
N GLU A 77 -9.59 -13.11 20.78
CA GLU A 77 -8.17 -12.72 20.73
C GLU A 77 -8.04 -11.26 20.31
N ASN A 78 -7.24 -10.47 21.03
CA ASN A 78 -6.95 -9.07 20.70
C ASN A 78 -5.98 -8.96 19.51
N LYS A 79 -6.41 -9.45 18.34
CA LYS A 79 -5.59 -9.54 17.12
C LYS A 79 -6.37 -9.02 15.93
N VAL A 80 -6.09 -7.78 15.53
CA VAL A 80 -6.83 -7.10 14.48
C VAL A 80 -6.50 -7.73 13.12
N LEU A 81 -7.54 -8.11 12.40
CA LEU A 81 -7.49 -8.65 11.04
C LEU A 81 -7.81 -7.55 10.02
N ASN A 82 -8.90 -6.81 10.24
CA ASN A 82 -9.32 -5.71 9.38
C ASN A 82 -9.73 -4.48 10.19
N LEU A 83 -9.47 -3.30 9.62
CA LEU A 83 -10.02 -2.02 10.06
C LEU A 83 -10.94 -1.46 8.97
N LYS A 84 -12.23 -1.31 9.30
CA LYS A 84 -13.30 -0.80 8.44
C LYS A 84 -13.83 0.52 9.01
N LEU A 85 -13.13 1.60 8.71
CA LEU A 85 -13.42 2.95 9.21
C LEU A 85 -14.01 3.85 8.13
N SER A 86 -14.71 3.25 7.17
CA SER A 86 -15.32 3.97 6.06
C SER A 86 -16.50 4.86 6.50
N ASN A 87 -16.66 6.02 5.87
CA ASN A 87 -17.82 6.89 6.05
C ASN A 87 -18.06 7.36 7.50
N MET A 88 -16.98 7.69 8.20
CA MET A 88 -17.03 8.16 9.59
C MET A 88 -16.74 9.67 9.72
N GLY A 89 -16.42 10.34 8.60
CA GLY A 89 -16.07 11.76 8.58
C GLY A 89 -14.77 12.08 9.31
N LEU A 90 -13.89 11.08 9.47
CA LEU A 90 -12.61 11.18 10.16
C LEU A 90 -11.70 12.18 9.43
N LYS A 91 -10.96 12.98 10.18
CA LYS A 91 -9.96 13.91 9.64
C LYS A 91 -8.58 13.64 10.24
N GLY A 92 -7.58 14.33 9.69
CA GLY A 92 -6.19 14.19 10.06
C GLY A 92 -5.37 13.65 8.90
N GLN A 93 -4.21 13.07 9.21
CA GLN A 93 -3.34 12.42 8.23
C GLN A 93 -3.50 10.90 8.27
N PHE A 94 -2.81 10.18 7.39
CA PHE A 94 -2.72 8.73 7.45
C PHE A 94 -2.25 8.28 8.86
N PRO A 95 -3.00 7.43 9.57
CA PRO A 95 -2.66 7.04 10.93
C PRO A 95 -1.52 6.00 10.93
N ARG A 96 -0.28 6.49 10.96
CA ARG A 96 0.95 5.67 10.89
C ARG A 96 1.06 4.60 11.97
N ALA A 97 0.37 4.77 13.10
CA ALA A 97 0.35 3.79 14.18
C ALA A 97 -0.27 2.43 13.79
N ILE A 98 -0.95 2.35 12.64
CA ILE A 98 -1.40 1.09 12.02
C ILE A 98 -0.26 0.06 11.91
N GLN A 99 0.99 0.49 11.78
CA GLN A 99 2.15 -0.42 11.77
C GLN A 99 2.22 -1.37 12.99
N ASN A 100 1.58 -1.00 14.11
CA ASN A 100 1.55 -1.81 15.34
C ASN A 100 0.43 -2.86 15.33
N CYS A 101 -0.52 -2.78 14.40
CA CYS A 101 -1.53 -3.81 14.16
C CYS A 101 -0.89 -4.93 13.32
N SER A 102 -0.08 -5.75 13.98
CA SER A 102 0.89 -6.69 13.37
C SER A 102 0.28 -7.70 12.40
N SER A 103 -1.02 -7.94 12.50
CA SER A 103 -1.73 -8.98 11.75
C SER A 103 -2.78 -8.43 10.79
N LEU A 104 -2.74 -7.11 10.54
CA LEU A 104 -3.69 -6.42 9.68
C LEU A 104 -3.53 -6.86 8.22
N THR A 105 -4.64 -7.26 7.60
CA THR A 105 -4.70 -7.67 6.19
C THR A 105 -5.63 -6.79 5.36
N GLY A 106 -6.57 -6.08 5.99
CA GLY A 106 -7.51 -5.17 5.33
C GLY A 106 -7.57 -3.83 6.03
N LEU A 107 -7.40 -2.76 5.26
CA LEU A 107 -7.56 -1.39 5.72
C LEU A 107 -8.49 -0.63 4.79
N ASP A 108 -9.62 -0.20 5.34
CA ASP A 108 -10.60 0.65 4.67
C ASP A 108 -10.77 1.96 5.46
N LEU A 109 -10.25 3.04 4.90
CA LEU A 109 -10.38 4.41 5.38
C LEU A 109 -11.21 5.27 4.41
N SER A 110 -11.97 4.63 3.51
CA SER A 110 -12.66 5.32 2.43
C SER A 110 -13.76 6.27 2.92
N ILE A 111 -14.14 7.25 2.09
CA ILE A 111 -15.27 8.15 2.38
C ILE A 111 -15.04 8.89 3.71
N ASN A 112 -13.85 9.48 3.88
CA ASN A 112 -13.51 10.30 5.03
C ASN A 112 -12.98 11.66 4.54
N LYS A 113 -12.36 12.41 5.44
CA LYS A 113 -11.74 13.72 5.19
C LYS A 113 -10.26 13.68 5.59
N LEU A 114 -9.61 12.53 5.37
CA LEU A 114 -8.19 12.36 5.63
C LEU A 114 -7.38 13.12 4.57
N SER A 115 -6.29 13.75 4.97
CA SER A 115 -5.52 14.67 4.14
C SER A 115 -4.01 14.45 4.29
N GLY A 116 -3.21 15.27 3.62
CA GLY A 116 -1.75 15.11 3.58
C GLY A 116 -1.33 14.05 2.56
N THR A 117 -0.14 13.48 2.73
CA THR A 117 0.42 12.50 1.79
C THR A 117 0.25 11.07 2.30
N ILE A 118 0.19 10.12 1.36
CA ILE A 118 0.35 8.70 1.69
C ILE A 118 1.83 8.49 2.08
N PRO A 119 2.14 7.84 3.23
CA PRO A 119 3.50 7.59 3.67
C PRO A 119 4.40 6.97 2.60
N THR A 120 5.64 7.46 2.46
CA THR A 120 6.60 6.90 1.49
C THR A 120 7.07 5.49 1.88
N ASP A 121 7.08 5.20 3.18
CA ASP A 121 7.45 3.95 3.81
C ASP A 121 6.25 3.03 4.10
N ILE A 122 5.15 3.20 3.34
CA ILE A 122 3.90 2.46 3.50
C ILE A 122 4.06 0.94 3.48
N ASN A 123 5.10 0.41 2.81
CA ASN A 123 5.40 -1.02 2.80
C ASN A 123 5.82 -1.57 4.17
N HIS A 124 6.40 -0.73 5.03
CA HIS A 124 6.73 -1.11 6.40
C HIS A 124 5.52 -0.96 7.33
N ILE A 125 4.60 -0.05 6.99
CA ILE A 125 3.37 0.17 7.74
C ILE A 125 2.34 -0.93 7.44
N LEU A 126 2.27 -1.39 6.20
CA LEU A 126 1.24 -2.30 5.66
C LEU A 126 1.86 -3.58 5.08
N GLU A 127 2.70 -4.27 5.86
CA GLU A 127 3.50 -5.42 5.40
C GLU A 127 2.65 -6.58 4.84
N TYR A 128 1.54 -6.90 5.51
CA TYR A 128 0.67 -8.05 5.18
C TYR A 128 -0.65 -7.67 4.51
N VAL A 129 -0.82 -6.40 4.12
CA VAL A 129 -2.10 -5.91 3.61
C VAL A 129 -2.41 -6.47 2.21
N THR A 130 -3.63 -6.99 2.10
CA THR A 130 -4.23 -7.52 0.88
C THR A 130 -5.22 -6.54 0.25
N THR A 131 -5.88 -5.72 1.08
CA THR A 131 -6.87 -4.74 0.65
C THR A 131 -6.58 -3.40 1.30
N LEU A 132 -6.31 -2.39 0.47
CA LEU A 132 -6.14 -1.01 0.89
C LEU A 132 -7.16 -0.14 0.14
N ASP A 133 -8.08 0.46 0.88
CA ASP A 133 -9.06 1.41 0.36
C ASP A 133 -8.86 2.78 1.04
N LEU A 134 -8.34 3.73 0.28
CA LEU A 134 -8.15 5.13 0.67
C LEU A 134 -9.03 6.06 -0.18
N SER A 135 -10.01 5.50 -0.89
CA SER A 135 -10.83 6.25 -1.84
C SER A 135 -11.68 7.33 -1.16
N SER A 136 -12.06 8.36 -1.90
CA SER A 136 -12.96 9.42 -1.42
C SER A 136 -12.43 10.11 -0.15
N ASN A 137 -11.24 10.69 -0.26
CA ASN A 137 -10.55 11.44 0.79
C ASN A 137 -9.86 12.68 0.18
N ASP A 138 -9.11 13.43 0.99
CA ASP A 138 -8.35 14.61 0.59
C ASP A 138 -6.83 14.33 0.51
N PHE A 139 -6.41 13.09 0.23
CA PHE A 139 -4.99 12.76 0.08
C PHE A 139 -4.39 13.46 -1.14
N SER A 140 -3.16 13.96 -0.98
CA SER A 140 -2.43 14.76 -1.98
C SER A 140 -0.98 14.26 -2.14
N GLY A 141 -0.22 14.90 -3.03
CA GLY A 141 1.15 14.47 -3.35
C GLY A 141 1.17 13.28 -4.32
N THR A 142 2.28 12.55 -4.36
CA THR A 142 2.46 11.43 -5.30
C THR A 142 2.04 10.09 -4.69
N ILE A 143 1.70 9.13 -5.56
CA ILE A 143 1.54 7.74 -5.15
C ILE A 143 2.91 7.18 -4.77
N PRO A 144 3.12 6.71 -3.52
CA PRO A 144 4.43 6.27 -3.07
C PRO A 144 4.84 4.96 -3.75
N VAL A 145 6.09 4.91 -4.25
CA VAL A 145 6.66 3.70 -4.87
C VAL A 145 6.70 2.51 -3.90
N GLY A 146 6.73 2.76 -2.59
CA GLY A 146 6.67 1.72 -1.55
C GLY A 146 5.46 0.79 -1.68
N LEU A 147 4.33 1.25 -2.24
CA LEU A 147 3.16 0.38 -2.50
C LEU A 147 3.49 -0.80 -3.43
N ALA A 148 4.50 -0.68 -4.30
CA ALA A 148 4.96 -1.78 -5.14
C ALA A 148 5.59 -2.94 -4.33
N ASN A 149 6.02 -2.68 -3.09
CA ASN A 149 6.61 -3.67 -2.20
C ASN A 149 5.57 -4.34 -1.28
N CYS A 150 4.31 -3.89 -1.30
CA CYS A 150 3.19 -4.58 -0.64
C CYS A 150 2.79 -5.83 -1.45
N SER A 151 3.63 -6.87 -1.41
CA SER A 151 3.51 -8.04 -2.29
C SER A 151 2.23 -8.88 -2.13
N TYR A 152 1.49 -8.67 -1.03
CA TYR A 152 0.20 -9.31 -0.76
C TYR A 152 -1.01 -8.56 -1.33
N LEU A 153 -0.81 -7.36 -1.88
CA LEU A 153 -1.90 -6.47 -2.30
C LEU A 153 -2.70 -7.08 -3.47
N ASN A 154 -4.00 -7.27 -3.24
CA ASN A 154 -4.98 -7.75 -4.21
C ASN A 154 -5.90 -6.61 -4.66
N SER A 155 -6.20 -5.66 -3.77
CA SER A 155 -7.06 -4.52 -4.03
C SER A 155 -6.43 -3.23 -3.52
N LEU A 156 -6.30 -2.26 -4.42
CA LEU A 156 -5.82 -0.91 -4.13
C LEU A 156 -6.78 0.12 -4.73
N LYS A 157 -7.50 0.84 -3.87
CA LYS A 157 -8.39 1.92 -4.29
C LYS A 157 -7.87 3.25 -3.77
N LEU A 158 -7.61 4.16 -4.70
CA LEU A 158 -7.09 5.50 -4.48
C LEU A 158 -7.95 6.56 -5.20
N ASP A 159 -9.12 6.17 -5.70
CA ASP A 159 -9.99 7.08 -6.45
C ASP A 159 -10.52 8.22 -5.59
N GLN A 160 -10.93 9.31 -6.23
CA GLN A 160 -11.53 10.48 -5.57
C GLN A 160 -10.61 11.04 -4.48
N ASN A 161 -9.41 11.42 -4.89
CA ASN A 161 -8.43 12.10 -4.07
C ASN A 161 -7.80 13.24 -4.89
N GLN A 162 -6.76 13.88 -4.35
CA GLN A 162 -6.01 14.97 -4.98
C GLN A 162 -4.58 14.51 -5.34
N LEU A 163 -4.40 13.23 -5.68
CA LEU A 163 -3.10 12.65 -5.98
C LEU A 163 -2.56 13.16 -7.33
N THR A 164 -1.26 13.38 -7.39
CA THR A 164 -0.55 14.02 -8.51
C THR A 164 0.64 13.17 -8.97
N GLY A 165 1.25 13.56 -10.09
CA GLY A 165 2.42 12.88 -10.63
C GLY A 165 2.08 11.56 -11.30
N GLN A 166 3.07 10.68 -11.42
CA GLN A 166 2.95 9.43 -12.16
C GLN A 166 2.51 8.27 -11.25
N ILE A 167 1.79 7.30 -11.83
CA ILE A 167 1.63 5.99 -11.22
C ILE A 167 2.99 5.28 -11.30
N PRO A 168 3.56 4.78 -10.18
CA PRO A 168 4.88 4.17 -10.19
C PRO A 168 4.96 2.99 -11.17
N GLY A 169 5.95 3.00 -12.06
CA GLY A 169 6.19 1.93 -13.04
C GLY A 169 6.35 0.55 -12.38
N GLN A 170 6.85 0.54 -11.15
CA GLN A 170 7.03 -0.62 -10.29
C GLN A 170 5.73 -1.32 -9.95
N PHE A 171 4.55 -0.70 -10.10
CA PHE A 171 3.27 -1.39 -9.86
C PHE A 171 3.06 -2.58 -10.81
N SER A 172 3.78 -2.64 -11.94
CA SER A 172 3.82 -3.80 -12.82
C SER A 172 4.33 -5.09 -12.14
N THR A 173 5.03 -4.99 -10.99
CA THR A 173 5.48 -6.15 -10.20
C THR A 173 4.42 -6.69 -9.26
N LEU A 174 3.31 -5.98 -9.04
CA LEU A 174 2.20 -6.39 -8.16
C LEU A 174 1.37 -7.50 -8.81
N SER A 175 1.94 -8.70 -8.88
CA SER A 175 1.38 -9.87 -9.55
C SER A 175 0.03 -10.36 -8.99
N ARG A 176 -0.33 -9.96 -7.77
CA ARG A 176 -1.59 -10.31 -7.10
C ARG A 176 -2.68 -9.25 -7.25
N LEU A 177 -2.35 -8.07 -7.78
CA LEU A 177 -3.29 -6.96 -7.88
C LEU A 177 -4.37 -7.30 -8.91
N LYS A 178 -5.63 -7.32 -8.45
CA LYS A 178 -6.82 -7.63 -9.25
C LYS A 178 -7.74 -6.42 -9.35
N VAL A 179 -7.79 -5.61 -8.30
CA VAL A 179 -8.60 -4.39 -8.23
C VAL A 179 -7.65 -3.22 -8.07
N PHE A 180 -7.68 -2.32 -9.04
CA PHE A 180 -6.96 -1.06 -9.01
C PHE A 180 -7.88 0.02 -9.53
N THR A 181 -7.96 1.14 -8.81
CA THR A 181 -8.65 2.34 -9.28
C THR A 181 -7.98 3.59 -8.74
N VAL A 182 -7.80 4.56 -9.63
CA VAL A 182 -7.26 5.89 -9.35
C VAL A 182 -8.14 6.97 -9.96
N THR A 183 -9.40 6.65 -10.27
CA THR A 183 -10.30 7.59 -10.96
C THR A 183 -10.46 8.89 -10.19
N ASN A 184 -10.70 10.01 -10.87
CA ASN A 184 -10.90 11.32 -10.23
C ASN A 184 -9.71 11.72 -9.35
N ASN A 185 -8.53 11.86 -9.97
CA ASN A 185 -7.33 12.41 -9.37
C ASN A 185 -6.67 13.39 -10.37
N LEU A 186 -5.44 13.85 -10.06
CA LEU A 186 -4.65 14.76 -10.88
C LEU A 186 -3.39 14.06 -11.43
N LEU A 187 -3.49 12.75 -11.72
CA LEU A 187 -2.36 11.94 -12.16
C LEU A 187 -1.99 12.22 -13.62
N THR A 188 -0.72 12.05 -13.93
CA THR A 188 -0.12 12.33 -15.25
C THR A 188 0.85 11.25 -15.69
N GLY A 189 1.20 11.25 -16.97
CA GLY A 189 2.22 10.38 -17.54
C GLY A 189 1.70 9.01 -17.98
N GLN A 190 2.65 8.16 -18.37
CA GLN A 190 2.34 6.84 -18.90
C GLN A 190 1.91 5.89 -17.78
N ILE A 191 0.80 5.17 -17.98
CA ILE A 191 0.36 4.15 -17.03
C ILE A 191 1.24 2.89 -17.11
N PRO A 192 1.55 2.24 -15.97
CA PRO A 192 2.27 0.98 -15.96
C PRO A 192 1.43 -0.14 -16.59
N ASN A 193 2.10 -1.15 -17.13
CA ASN A 193 1.45 -2.35 -17.65
C ASN A 193 0.92 -3.22 -16.49
N LEU A 194 -0.29 -2.91 -16.01
CA LEU A 194 -1.02 -3.69 -15.02
C LEU A 194 -1.92 -4.68 -15.73
N ARG A 195 -1.74 -5.98 -15.47
CA ARG A 195 -2.55 -7.03 -16.10
C ARG A 195 -4.00 -6.94 -15.62
N ASN A 196 -4.94 -7.08 -16.55
CA ASN A 196 -6.38 -7.17 -16.25
C ASN A 196 -7.01 -5.95 -15.56
N ILE A 197 -6.39 -4.76 -15.64
CA ILE A 197 -6.99 -3.51 -15.19
C ILE A 197 -7.59 -2.76 -16.37
N SER A 198 -8.89 -2.45 -16.29
CA SER A 198 -9.64 -1.78 -17.36
C SER A 198 -9.32 -0.29 -17.50
N ALA A 199 -9.66 0.32 -18.64
CA ALA A 199 -9.52 1.76 -18.85
C ALA A 199 -10.30 2.60 -17.83
N ASP A 200 -11.46 2.10 -17.38
CA ASP A 200 -12.34 2.81 -16.44
C ASP A 200 -11.66 3.07 -15.10
N SER A 201 -10.72 2.21 -14.68
CA SER A 201 -9.92 2.38 -13.46
C SER A 201 -9.05 3.65 -13.43
N TYR A 202 -8.85 4.29 -14.60
CA TYR A 202 -7.99 5.47 -14.77
C TYR A 202 -8.79 6.73 -15.15
N ALA A 203 -10.11 6.62 -15.29
CA ALA A 203 -10.98 7.70 -15.74
C ALA A 203 -10.80 9.01 -14.94
N ASN A 204 -11.07 10.14 -15.59
CA ASN A 204 -10.99 11.47 -14.98
C ASN A 204 -9.59 11.82 -14.41
N ASN A 205 -8.54 11.36 -15.09
CA ASN A 205 -7.16 11.84 -14.93
C ASN A 205 -6.64 12.29 -16.30
N PRO A 206 -6.81 13.56 -16.68
CA PRO A 206 -6.57 14.01 -18.06
C PRO A 206 -5.10 13.92 -18.51
N GLY A 207 -4.16 13.81 -17.57
CA GLY A 207 -2.74 13.67 -17.89
C GLY A 207 -2.27 12.22 -18.08
N LEU A 208 -3.11 11.21 -17.82
CA LEU A 208 -2.74 9.80 -17.98
C LEU A 208 -2.84 9.37 -19.45
N CYS A 209 -1.91 8.52 -19.87
CA CYS A 209 -1.84 7.99 -21.23
C CYS A 209 -1.18 6.60 -21.25
N GLY A 210 -1.24 5.92 -22.40
CA GLY A 210 -0.72 4.56 -22.58
C GLY A 210 -1.77 3.48 -22.30
N SER A 211 -1.62 2.30 -22.90
CA SER A 211 -2.63 1.23 -22.86
C SER A 211 -3.00 0.82 -21.43
N PRO A 212 -4.31 0.69 -21.08
CA PRO A 212 -5.48 0.71 -21.97
C PRO A 212 -6.04 2.09 -22.39
N LEU A 213 -5.44 3.20 -21.98
CA LEU A 213 -5.80 4.55 -22.43
C LEU A 213 -5.19 4.88 -23.81
N PRO A 214 -5.60 6.00 -24.45
CA PRO A 214 -4.94 6.48 -25.66
C PRO A 214 -3.42 6.65 -25.49
N ALA A 215 -2.68 6.43 -26.57
CA ALA A 215 -1.21 6.53 -26.56
C ALA A 215 -0.75 7.93 -26.12
N CYS A 216 0.38 7.97 -25.41
CA CYS A 216 1.00 9.23 -25.02
C CYS A 216 1.42 10.03 -26.25
N GLN A 217 1.14 11.33 -26.27
CA GLN A 217 1.63 12.21 -27.32
C GLN A 217 3.16 12.23 -27.28
N ALA A 218 3.79 11.94 -28.42
CA ALA A 218 5.24 12.13 -28.55
C ALA A 218 5.55 13.61 -28.32
N PRO A 219 6.66 13.96 -27.65
CA PRO A 219 7.14 15.33 -27.66
C PRO A 219 7.23 15.82 -29.11
N PRO A 220 6.85 17.08 -29.42
CA PRO A 220 6.99 17.60 -30.78
C PRO A 220 8.44 17.42 -31.22
N SER A 221 8.65 16.61 -32.25
CA SER A 221 9.96 16.42 -32.83
C SER A 221 10.44 17.78 -33.34
N LYS A 222 11.64 18.20 -32.93
CA LYS A 222 12.31 19.31 -33.59
C LYS A 222 12.59 18.86 -35.03
N SER A 223 11.71 19.21 -35.94
CA SER A 223 11.97 19.16 -37.38
C SER A 223 13.17 20.05 -37.66
N ASN A 224 14.34 19.46 -37.84
CA ASN A 224 15.49 20.16 -38.39
C ASN A 224 15.18 20.45 -39.87
N SER A 225 14.63 21.63 -40.15
CA SER A 225 14.63 22.19 -41.50
C SER A 225 16.08 22.47 -41.89
N ALA A 226 16.71 21.54 -42.60
CA ALA A 226 18.01 21.77 -43.21
C ALA A 226 17.84 22.82 -44.31
N VAL A 227 18.38 24.02 -44.07
CA VAL A 227 18.57 25.03 -45.12
C VAL A 227 19.75 24.58 -45.97
N ILE A 228 19.48 24.12 -47.20
CA ILE A 228 20.51 23.88 -48.20
C ILE A 228 20.94 25.25 -48.72
N ALA A 229 22.13 25.72 -48.31
CA ALA A 229 22.78 26.84 -48.95
C ALA A 229 23.47 26.34 -50.22
N GLU A 230 22.96 26.75 -51.39
CA GLU A 230 23.65 26.55 -52.67
C GLU A 230 24.94 27.38 -52.71
N ALA A 231 26.07 26.69 -52.86
CA ALA A 231 27.33 27.33 -53.21
C ALA A 231 27.31 27.63 -54.72
N ALA A 232 27.30 28.91 -55.08
CA ALA A 232 27.48 29.34 -56.47
C ALA A 232 28.89 28.99 -56.94
N VAL A 233 28.96 28.12 -57.96
CA VAL A 233 30.18 27.86 -58.74
C VAL A 233 30.41 29.08 -59.64
N SER A 234 31.52 29.78 -59.44
CA SER A 234 31.98 30.81 -60.37
C SER A 234 33.06 30.21 -61.25
N GLU A 235 32.67 29.75 -62.43
CA GLU A 235 33.53 29.64 -63.59
C GLU A 235 32.82 30.36 -64.74
N PHE A 236 33.48 31.35 -65.34
CA PHE A 236 33.70 31.36 -66.79
C PHE A 236 34.58 32.55 -67.24
N ILE A 237 35.68 32.13 -67.89
CA ILE A 237 36.24 32.62 -69.17
C ILE A 237 37.18 33.83 -69.24
N VAL A 238 38.24 33.53 -69.98
CA VAL A 238 39.47 34.24 -70.37
C VAL A 238 39.28 34.98 -71.71
N CYS A 239 40.24 35.88 -72.00
CA CYS A 239 40.66 36.48 -73.28
C CYS A 239 40.09 37.88 -73.60
N HIS A 240 40.77 38.84 -74.22
CA HIS A 240 42.16 39.30 -74.44
C HIS A 240 42.04 40.60 -75.30
N VAL A 241 43.12 41.38 -75.46
CA VAL A 241 43.33 42.47 -76.47
C VAL A 241 42.71 43.85 -76.11
N ASN A 242 43.40 45.01 -76.12
CA ASN A 242 44.67 45.48 -76.72
C ASN A 242 45.66 46.02 -75.68
#